data_AF-A0A2S8CIB3-F1
#
_entry.id   AF-A0A2S8CIB3-F1
#
_cell.length_a   1.000
_cell.length_b   1.000
_cell.length_c   1.000
_cell.angle_alpha   90.00
_cell.angle_beta   90.00
_cell.angle_gamma   90.00
#
_symmetry.space_group_name_H-M   'P 1'
#
loop_
_entity.id
_entity.type
_entity.pdbx_description
1 polymer ?
#
loop_
_entity_poly.entity_id
_entity_poly.type
_entity_poly.pdbx_seq_one_letter_code
_entity_poly.pdbx_strand_id
1 'polypeptide(L)'
;MGQVISATARRVQRQGGQGSRRQRFLTQAALLLADARADAANGRMDQALEKAYQAGLRTAGACVAASATVSKRRRLPTSAWDQLSLVGAGEKEWADSFRAYSRTRSRLASGIDRDVADQVVFDLMDLAARFLEMAETGTHDFDGVGGQAA
;
A
#
# COMPACT_ATOMS: atom_id res chain seq x y z
N MET A 1 1.60 -11.09 44.79
CA MET A 1 2.02 -9.77 44.25
C MET A 1 1.55 -9.70 42.80
N GLY A 2 0.41 -9.06 42.55
CA GLY A 2 -0.19 -8.98 41.20
C GLY A 2 0.41 -7.82 40.42
N GLN A 3 1.14 -8.11 39.34
CA GLN A 3 1.60 -7.08 38.41
C GLN A 3 0.41 -6.56 37.60
N VAL A 4 -0.01 -5.34 37.91
CA VAL A 4 -0.91 -4.54 37.07
C VAL A 4 -0.14 -4.07 35.84
N ILE A 5 -0.33 -4.76 34.71
CA ILE A 5 0.22 -4.32 33.42
C ILE A 5 -0.65 -3.15 32.94
N SER A 6 -0.18 -1.93 33.19
CA SER A 6 -0.84 -0.69 32.77
C SER A 6 -1.16 -0.67 31.27
N ALA A 7 -2.38 -0.26 30.94
CA ALA A 7 -2.90 -0.12 29.57
C ALA A 7 -2.05 0.80 28.67
N THR A 8 -1.23 1.68 29.27
CA THR A 8 -0.29 2.58 28.59
C THR A 8 0.91 1.85 27.97
N ALA A 9 1.48 0.85 28.63
CA ALA A 9 2.63 0.09 28.10
C ALA A 9 2.25 -0.70 26.83
N ARG A 10 1.03 -1.24 26.78
CA ARG A 10 0.51 -1.96 25.61
C ARG A 10 0.31 -1.04 24.39
N ARG A 11 0.05 0.25 24.61
CA ARG A 11 -0.16 1.24 23.53
C ARG A 11 1.16 1.61 22.86
N VAL A 12 2.21 1.87 23.64
CA VAL A 12 3.55 2.23 23.13
C VAL A 12 4.18 1.06 22.37
N GLN A 13 4.07 -0.18 22.90
CA GLN A 13 4.57 -1.37 22.21
C GLN A 13 3.87 -1.63 20.87
N ARG A 14 2.55 -1.40 20.80
CA ARG A 14 1.77 -1.54 19.56
C ARG A 14 2.15 -0.48 18.52
N GLN A 15 2.35 0.77 18.94
CA GLN A 15 2.77 1.86 18.03
C GLN A 15 4.18 1.61 17.45
N GLY A 16 5.15 1.15 18.25
CA GLY A 16 6.49 0.80 17.76
C GLY A 16 6.50 -0.42 16.81
N GLY A 17 5.66 -1.43 17.07
CA GLY A 17 5.47 -2.57 16.16
C GLY A 17 4.75 -2.21 14.85
N GLN A 18 3.86 -1.23 14.89
CA GLN A 18 3.09 -0.76 13.73
C GLN A 18 3.95 0.10 12.79
N GLY A 19 4.77 0.99 13.34
CA GLY A 19 5.74 1.79 12.58
C GLY A 19 6.79 0.92 11.86
N SER A 20 7.34 -0.10 12.55
CA SER A 20 8.29 -1.03 11.93
C SER A 20 7.65 -1.92 10.85
N ARG A 21 6.37 -2.28 10.97
CA ARG A 21 5.63 -3.00 9.92
C ARG A 21 5.35 -2.12 8.70
N ARG A 22 4.88 -0.88 8.90
CA ARG A 22 4.70 0.10 7.81
C ARG A 22 6.01 0.29 7.05
N GLN A 23 7.11 0.53 7.76
CA GLN A 23 8.40 0.78 7.13
C GLN A 23 8.86 -0.39 6.25
N ARG A 24 8.70 -1.64 6.72
CA ARG A 24 9.04 -2.83 5.93
C ARG A 24 8.24 -2.90 4.63
N PHE A 25 6.95 -2.55 4.68
CA PHE A 25 6.12 -2.52 3.48
C PHE A 25 6.58 -1.44 2.49
N LEU A 26 6.90 -0.23 2.97
CA LEU A 26 7.40 0.85 2.12
C LEU A 26 8.75 0.50 1.48
N THR A 27 9.69 -0.04 2.26
CA THR A 27 10.99 -0.51 1.71
C THR A 27 10.79 -1.59 0.64
N GLN A 28 9.88 -2.54 0.85
CA GLN A 28 9.57 -3.56 -0.15
C GLN A 28 8.94 -2.97 -1.41
N ALA A 29 8.04 -1.98 -1.28
CA ALA A 29 7.45 -1.30 -2.42
C ALA A 29 8.49 -0.54 -3.26
N ALA A 30 9.41 0.18 -2.59
CA ALA A 30 10.49 0.90 -3.26
C ALA A 30 11.40 -0.05 -4.06
N LEU A 31 11.79 -1.18 -3.47
CA LEU A 31 12.61 -2.20 -4.14
C LEU A 31 11.89 -2.80 -5.36
N LEU A 32 10.60 -3.13 -5.22
CA LEU A 32 9.80 -3.65 -6.33
C LEU A 32 9.67 -2.65 -7.49
N LEU A 33 9.52 -1.35 -7.20
CA LEU A 33 9.51 -0.30 -8.21
C LEU A 33 10.86 -0.15 -8.92
N ALA A 34 11.96 -0.25 -8.18
CA ALA A 34 13.30 -0.23 -8.76
C ALA A 34 13.50 -1.44 -9.69
N ASP A 35 13.09 -2.63 -9.26
CA ASP A 35 13.15 -3.85 -10.08
C ASP A 35 12.23 -3.76 -11.32
N ALA A 36 11.05 -3.15 -11.19
CA ALA A 36 10.14 -2.93 -12.32
C ALA A 36 10.77 -2.01 -13.38
N ARG A 37 11.44 -0.93 -12.95
CA ARG A 37 12.19 -0.03 -13.84
C ARG A 37 13.33 -0.75 -14.56
N ALA A 38 14.06 -1.60 -13.84
CA ALA A 38 15.11 -2.41 -14.43
C ALA A 38 14.55 -3.40 -15.47
N ASP A 39 13.42 -4.06 -15.18
CA ASP A 39 12.78 -4.97 -16.13
C ASP A 39 12.28 -4.25 -17.38
N ALA A 40 11.63 -3.09 -17.23
CA ALA A 40 11.18 -2.29 -18.36
C ALA A 40 12.37 -1.85 -19.24
N ALA A 41 13.48 -1.40 -18.63
CA ALA A 41 14.71 -1.06 -19.36
C ALA A 41 15.31 -2.25 -20.13
N ASN A 42 15.05 -3.48 -19.68
CA ASN A 42 15.47 -4.71 -20.35
C ASN A 42 14.41 -5.28 -21.32
N GLY A 43 13.32 -4.55 -21.59
CA GLY A 43 12.23 -4.99 -22.46
C GLY A 43 11.31 -6.06 -21.85
N ARG A 44 11.42 -6.35 -20.55
CA ARG A 44 10.60 -7.35 -19.84
C ARG A 44 9.32 -6.71 -19.29
N MET A 45 8.43 -6.29 -20.17
CA MET A 45 7.23 -5.51 -19.84
C MET A 45 6.22 -6.26 -18.96
N ASP A 46 6.08 -7.56 -19.15
CA ASP A 46 5.26 -8.45 -18.33
C ASP A 46 5.73 -8.47 -16.86
N GLN A 47 7.04 -8.63 -16.66
CA GLN A 47 7.65 -8.66 -15.33
C GLN A 47 7.62 -7.29 -14.66
N ALA A 48 7.85 -6.22 -15.44
CA ALA A 48 7.74 -4.86 -14.96
C ALA A 48 6.32 -4.54 -14.47
N LEU A 49 5.29 -4.94 -15.22
CA LEU A 49 3.89 -4.77 -14.83
C LEU A 49 3.57 -5.52 -13.54
N GLU A 50 3.99 -6.78 -13.43
CA GLU A 50 3.78 -7.59 -12.23
C GLU A 50 4.41 -6.95 -11.00
N LYS A 51 5.67 -6.51 -11.11
CA LYS A 51 6.40 -5.88 -10.00
C LYS A 51 5.83 -4.52 -9.61
N ALA A 52 5.42 -3.70 -10.59
CA ALA A 52 4.76 -2.43 -10.32
C ALA A 52 3.42 -2.64 -9.56
N TYR A 53 2.65 -3.65 -9.95
CA TYR A 53 1.42 -4.01 -9.24
C TYR A 53 1.69 -4.51 -7.81
N GLN A 54 2.71 -5.34 -7.63
CA GLN A 54 3.14 -5.80 -6.31
C GLN A 54 3.61 -4.65 -5.42
N ALA A 55 4.32 -3.65 -5.99
CA ALA A 55 4.71 -2.46 -5.26
C ALA A 55 3.48 -1.72 -4.71
N GLY A 56 2.45 -1.52 -5.54
CA GLY A 56 1.17 -0.95 -5.10
C GLY A 56 0.53 -1.73 -3.95
N LEU A 57 0.51 -3.07 -4.02
CA LEU A 57 -0.01 -3.92 -2.93
C LEU A 57 0.77 -3.76 -1.62
N ARG A 58 2.10 -3.62 -1.70
CA ARG A 58 2.93 -3.39 -0.52
C ARG A 58 2.67 -2.00 0.07
N THR A 59 2.54 -0.97 -0.77
CA THR A 59 2.14 0.37 -0.34
C THR A 59 0.78 0.36 0.34
N ALA A 60 -0.21 -0.35 -0.21
CA ALA A 60 -1.52 -0.52 0.42
C ALA A 60 -1.42 -1.19 1.80
N GLY A 61 -0.57 -2.23 1.91
CA GLY A 61 -0.25 -2.87 3.18
C GLY A 61 0.39 -1.91 4.20
N ALA A 62 1.19 -0.94 3.75
CA ALA A 62 1.75 0.11 4.60
C ALA A 62 0.65 1.06 5.12
N CYS A 63 -0.27 1.52 4.27
CA CYS A 63 -1.39 2.37 4.65
C CYS A 63 -2.34 1.65 5.64
N VAL A 64 -2.68 0.40 5.36
CA VAL A 64 -3.50 -0.44 6.25
C VAL A 64 -2.79 -0.69 7.58
N ALA A 65 -1.48 -0.96 7.54
CA ALA A 65 -0.69 -1.12 8.74
C ALA A 65 -0.63 0.17 9.56
N ALA A 66 -0.62 1.36 8.95
CA ALA A 66 -0.65 2.63 9.65
C ALA A 66 -2.03 2.96 10.24
N SER A 67 -3.11 2.48 9.63
CA SER A 67 -4.48 2.82 10.02
C SER A 67 -4.92 2.19 11.34
N ALA A 68 -5.24 3.04 12.32
CA ALA A 68 -5.83 2.63 13.58
C ALA A 68 -7.28 2.12 13.40
N THR A 69 -8.01 2.63 12.41
CA THR A 69 -9.40 2.25 12.09
C THR A 69 -9.46 0.81 11.60
N VAL A 70 -8.57 0.44 10.67
CA VAL A 70 -8.53 -0.90 10.09
C VAL A 70 -7.98 -1.92 11.10
N SER A 71 -6.97 -1.55 11.90
CA SER A 71 -6.39 -2.42 12.93
C SER A 71 -7.34 -2.80 14.08
N LYS A 72 -8.43 -2.04 14.28
CA LYS A 72 -9.44 -2.31 15.33
C LYS A 72 -10.58 -3.22 14.86
N ARG A 73 -10.67 -3.52 13.56
CA ARG A 73 -11.81 -4.25 13.00
C ARG A 73 -11.68 -5.76 13.20
N ARG A 74 -12.75 -6.41 13.66
CA ARG A 74 -12.76 -7.86 13.97
C ARG A 74 -12.86 -8.76 12.74
N ARG A 75 -13.32 -8.22 11.61
CA ARG A 75 -13.39 -8.88 10.30
C ARG A 75 -12.85 -7.93 9.25
N LEU A 76 -11.77 -8.34 8.59
CA LEU A 76 -11.21 -7.63 7.45
C LEU A 76 -11.56 -8.37 6.17
N PRO A 77 -11.84 -7.65 5.07
CA PRO A 77 -11.92 -8.26 3.75
C PRO A 77 -10.56 -8.87 3.37
N THR A 78 -10.57 -9.92 2.56
CA THR A 78 -9.33 -10.64 2.16
C THR A 78 -8.51 -9.87 1.14
N SER A 79 -9.14 -9.01 0.33
CA SER A 79 -8.47 -8.19 -0.68
C SER A 79 -7.76 -7.00 -0.04
N ALA A 80 -6.48 -6.80 -0.37
CA ALA A 80 -5.70 -5.64 0.07
C ALA A 80 -6.36 -4.31 -0.35
N TRP A 81 -6.97 -4.27 -1.54
CA TRP A 81 -7.67 -3.09 -2.04
C TRP A 81 -8.96 -2.80 -1.27
N ASP A 82 -9.71 -3.83 -0.86
CA ASP A 82 -10.89 -3.65 -0.01
C ASP A 82 -10.48 -3.14 1.38
N GLN A 83 -9.34 -3.59 1.91
CA GLN A 83 -8.81 -3.07 3.17
C GLN A 83 -8.36 -1.62 3.04
N LEU A 84 -7.75 -1.26 1.90
CA LEU A 84 -7.31 0.11 1.61
C LEU A 84 -8.50 1.08 1.50
N SER A 85 -9.59 0.70 0.83
CA SER A 85 -10.81 1.51 0.75
C SER A 85 -11.48 1.82 2.10
N LEU A 86 -11.09 1.13 3.18
CA LEU A 86 -11.57 1.39 4.54
C LEU A 86 -10.68 2.36 5.33
N VAL A 87 -9.51 2.74 4.79
CA VAL A 87 -8.58 3.67 5.43
C VAL A 87 -9.10 5.11 5.31
N GLY A 88 -9.54 5.52 4.11
CA GLY A 88 -9.98 6.87 3.81
C GLY A 88 -10.51 7.02 2.38
N ALA A 89 -11.03 8.20 2.05
CA ALA A 89 -11.55 8.50 0.72
C ALA A 89 -10.46 8.54 -0.35
N GLY A 90 -9.31 9.15 -0.05
CA GLY A 90 -8.15 9.15 -0.96
C GLY A 90 -7.60 7.75 -1.20
N GLU A 91 -7.46 6.94 -0.15
CA GLU A 91 -7.03 5.54 -0.27
C GLU A 91 -7.99 4.68 -1.10
N LYS A 92 -9.30 4.99 -1.05
CA LYS A 92 -10.28 4.34 -1.91
C LYS A 92 -10.04 4.64 -3.39
N GLU A 93 -9.74 5.89 -3.76
CA GLU A 93 -9.45 6.26 -5.15
C GLU A 93 -8.21 5.53 -5.69
N TRP A 94 -7.18 5.36 -4.87
CA TRP A 94 -6.03 4.52 -5.20
C TRP A 94 -6.44 3.07 -5.42
N ALA A 95 -7.23 2.50 -4.50
CA ALA A 95 -7.73 1.12 -4.62
C ALA A 95 -8.51 0.89 -5.93
N ASP A 96 -9.38 1.82 -6.31
CA ASP A 96 -10.18 1.74 -7.54
C ASP A 96 -9.28 1.85 -8.79
N SER A 97 -8.29 2.73 -8.76
CA SER A 97 -7.30 2.88 -9.84
C SER A 97 -6.49 1.59 -10.06
N PHE A 98 -5.99 0.94 -9.00
CA PHE A 98 -5.24 -0.32 -9.11
C PHE A 98 -6.11 -1.51 -9.53
N ARG A 99 -7.40 -1.54 -9.16
CA ARG A 99 -8.32 -2.61 -9.57
C ARG A 99 -8.50 -2.70 -11.08
N ALA A 100 -8.43 -1.57 -11.79
CA ALA A 100 -8.51 -1.55 -13.25
C ALA A 100 -7.42 -2.43 -13.89
N TYR A 101 -6.23 -2.50 -13.28
CA TYR A 101 -5.09 -3.28 -13.76
C TYR A 101 -5.14 -4.77 -13.37
N SER A 102 -6.00 -5.16 -12.40
CA SER A 102 -6.10 -6.56 -11.96
C SER A 102 -6.48 -7.51 -13.09
N ARG A 103 -7.36 -7.06 -14.01
CA ARG A 103 -7.79 -7.86 -15.17
C ARG A 103 -6.65 -8.07 -16.16
N THR A 104 -5.94 -7.00 -16.51
CA THR A 104 -4.77 -7.03 -17.41
C THR A 104 -3.70 -7.95 -16.86
N ARG A 105 -3.34 -7.78 -15.57
CA ARG A 105 -2.38 -8.66 -14.87
C ARG A 105 -2.81 -10.13 -14.90
N SER A 106 -4.09 -10.42 -14.62
CA SER A 106 -4.59 -11.81 -14.59
C SER A 106 -4.49 -12.49 -15.96
N ARG A 107 -4.73 -11.75 -17.04
CA ARG A 107 -4.65 -12.27 -18.40
C ARG A 107 -3.21 -12.52 -18.84
N LEU A 108 -2.30 -11.60 -18.52
CA LEU A 108 -0.86 -11.76 -18.74
C LEU A 108 -0.31 -12.97 -17.96
N ALA A 109 -0.62 -13.05 -16.66
CA ALA A 109 -0.14 -14.14 -15.80
C ALA A 109 -0.69 -15.53 -16.23
N SER A 110 -1.86 -15.57 -16.86
CA SER A 110 -2.46 -16.80 -17.39
C SER A 110 -1.99 -17.12 -18.82
N GLY A 111 -1.14 -16.29 -19.42
CA GLY A 111 -0.67 -16.42 -20.80
C GLY A 111 -1.75 -16.22 -21.87
N ILE A 112 -2.91 -15.67 -21.50
CA ILE A 112 -3.99 -15.34 -22.44
C ILE A 112 -3.55 -14.16 -23.31
N ASP A 113 -3.04 -13.12 -22.66
CA ASP A 113 -2.37 -12.01 -23.33
C ASP A 113 -0.87 -12.32 -23.33
N ARG A 114 -0.23 -12.26 -24.50
CA ARG A 114 1.21 -12.57 -24.66
C ARG A 114 2.11 -11.36 -24.51
N ASP A 115 1.53 -10.17 -24.61
CA ASP A 115 2.24 -8.91 -24.58
C ASP A 115 1.34 -7.84 -23.95
N VAL A 116 1.97 -6.79 -23.41
CA VAL A 116 1.32 -5.63 -22.84
C VAL A 116 1.96 -4.39 -23.43
N ALA A 117 1.13 -3.42 -23.83
CA ALA A 117 1.63 -2.16 -24.33
C ALA A 117 2.50 -1.46 -23.27
N ASP A 118 3.69 -1.04 -23.65
CA ASP A 118 4.65 -0.32 -22.80
C ASP A 118 3.99 0.82 -22.02
N GLN A 119 3.09 1.57 -22.66
CA GLN A 119 2.35 2.65 -22.03
C GLN A 119 1.57 2.19 -20.79
N VAL A 120 0.90 1.03 -20.85
CA VAL A 120 0.15 0.48 -19.71
C VAL A 120 1.08 0.14 -18.55
N VAL A 121 2.29 -0.35 -18.85
CA VAL A 121 3.31 -0.66 -17.85
C VAL A 121 3.83 0.62 -17.21
N PHE A 122 4.20 1.61 -18.02
CA PHE A 122 4.68 2.90 -17.51
C PHE A 122 3.63 3.66 -16.71
N ASP A 123 2.37 3.64 -17.13
CA ASP A 123 1.26 4.24 -16.40
C ASP A 123 1.09 3.57 -15.01
N LEU A 124 1.17 2.24 -14.95
CA LEU A 124 1.08 1.51 -13.69
C LEU A 124 2.29 1.79 -12.78
N MET A 125 3.49 1.91 -13.36
CA MET A 125 4.70 2.25 -12.62
C MET A 125 4.63 3.68 -12.06
N ASP A 126 4.13 4.64 -12.83
CA ASP A 126 3.91 6.01 -12.36
C ASP A 126 2.86 6.04 -11.24
N LEU A 127 1.74 5.34 -11.42
CA LEU A 127 0.69 5.21 -10.42
C LEU A 127 1.25 4.62 -9.10
N ALA A 128 2.05 3.56 -9.18
CA ALA A 128 2.69 2.95 -8.03
C ALA A 128 3.73 3.85 -7.37
N ALA A 129 4.50 4.61 -8.15
CA ALA A 129 5.47 5.57 -7.61
C ALA A 129 4.78 6.72 -6.85
N ARG A 130 3.73 7.31 -7.43
CA ARG A 130 2.95 8.38 -6.79
C ARG A 130 2.23 7.89 -5.54
N PHE A 131 1.71 6.66 -5.57
CA PHE A 131 1.08 6.06 -4.39
C PHE A 131 2.11 5.81 -3.28
N LEU A 132 3.30 5.32 -3.62
CA LEU A 132 4.39 5.14 -2.66
C LEU A 132 4.84 6.47 -2.05
N GLU A 133 5.05 7.50 -2.87
CA GLU A 133 5.44 8.83 -2.40
C GLU A 133 4.41 9.38 -1.41
N MET A 134 3.11 9.32 -1.73
CA MET A 134 2.02 9.71 -0.82
C MET A 134 2.06 8.91 0.49
N ALA A 135 2.26 7.60 0.39
CA ALA A 135 2.32 6.75 1.56
C ALA A 135 3.57 7.01 2.41
N GLU A 136 4.68 7.45 1.83
CA GLU A 136 5.92 7.83 2.52
C GLU A 136 5.81 9.18 3.23
N THR A 137 5.32 10.21 2.51
CA THR A 137 5.11 11.57 3.04
C THR A 137 4.04 11.63 4.13
N GLY A 138 3.19 10.60 4.23
CA GLY A 138 2.29 10.44 5.36
C GLY A 138 1.28 11.57 5.48
N THR A 139 0.81 12.12 4.36
CA THR A 139 -0.16 13.21 4.36
C THR A 139 -1.57 12.70 4.67
N HIS A 140 -1.76 12.36 5.94
CA HIS A 140 -3.02 12.49 6.67
C HIS A 140 -2.74 13.27 7.98
N ASP A 141 -1.94 14.33 7.86
CA ASP A 141 -1.88 15.41 8.85
C ASP A 141 -2.84 16.52 8.37
N PHE A 142 -4.13 16.36 8.66
CA PHE A 142 -5.10 17.46 8.71
C PHE A 142 -6.37 17.09 9.52
N ASP A 143 -6.20 16.35 10.62
CA ASP A 143 -7.27 16.22 11.64
C ASP A 143 -6.62 16.31 13.03
N GLY A 144 -6.50 17.55 13.52
CA GLY A 144 -5.82 17.83 14.79
C GLY A 144 -5.67 19.30 15.19
N VAL A 145 -6.24 20.27 14.47
CA VAL A 145 -6.49 21.62 15.04
C VAL A 145 -7.91 21.62 15.58
N GLY A 146 -8.06 21.20 16.84
CA GLY A 146 -9.34 21.15 17.53
C GLY A 146 -9.15 21.15 19.04
N GLY A 147 -8.94 22.35 19.61
CA GLY A 147 -9.19 22.60 21.04
C GLY A 147 -8.01 23.07 21.87
N GLN A 148 -7.42 24.22 21.56
CA GLN A 148 -7.04 25.14 22.63
C GLN A 148 -8.31 25.86 23.07
N ALA A 149 -8.92 25.38 24.15
CA ALA A 149 -9.92 26.11 24.90
C ALA A 149 -9.85 25.71 26.38
N ALA A 150 -9.76 26.74 27.21
CA ALA A 150 -9.65 26.81 28.67
C ALA A 150 -8.26 26.57 29.27
#